data_AF-A0A7S1KWM6-F1
#
_entry.id   AF-A0A7S1KWM6-F1
#
_cell.length_a   1.000
_cell.length_b   1.000
_cell.length_c   1.000
_cell.angle_alpha   90.00
_cell.angle_beta   90.00
_cell.angle_gamma   90.00
#
_symmetry.space_group_name_H-M   'P 1'
#
loop_
_entity.id
_entity.type
_entity.pdbx_description
1 polymer ?
#
loop_
_entity_poly.entity_id
_entity_poly.type
_entity_poly.pdbx_seq_one_letter_code
_entity_poly.pdbx_strand_id
1 'polypeptide(L)'
;ADGGQDDDAAAGGAEGGAGAGGARVRCTLGLPAGLEEHSVIVRHEAQRHAVLLRVLRHILQELQMPEPAQPRTAPPAELLELDDDDAVAAAQRKQQAEDVPAKPATHRSAQYKTVLVFAASTDQARVLSHFLSHAGLRALEFTTAATEAERRQAVMAAYSGKDSVVVATDALMRGIDLPGVSAVVMYDAPRTLQQYVHRIGRTARAGRQGHSFALLSREGASGTREDGEVAVFKSFDPFLKRQRYVTADLKLREVDDLMSEADECLAKAKEGLERGWASAAAVQKHLEGKKKATAVGTGKAQSKRPRAP
;
A
#
# COMPACT_ATOMS: atom_id res chain seq x y z
N ALA A 1 12.64 -66.22 -17.70
CA ALA A 1 14.04 -66.66 -17.86
C ALA A 1 14.77 -65.50 -18.52
N ASP A 2 14.92 -64.36 -17.86
CA ASP A 2 15.52 -64.13 -16.53
C ASP A 2 16.93 -64.71 -16.42
N GLY A 3 17.86 -63.79 -16.20
CA GLY A 3 19.30 -63.97 -16.15
C GLY A 3 19.84 -62.81 -15.35
N GLY A 4 19.54 -62.81 -14.05
CA GLY A 4 20.19 -62.00 -13.04
C GLY A 4 21.29 -62.84 -12.38
N GLN A 5 22.49 -62.28 -12.31
CA GLN A 5 23.62 -62.84 -11.59
C GLN A 5 24.00 -61.85 -10.51
N ASP A 6 23.89 -62.33 -9.27
CA ASP A 6 24.30 -61.69 -8.02
C ASP A 6 25.82 -61.50 -7.95
N ASP A 7 26.26 -60.45 -7.25
CA ASP A 7 27.38 -60.50 -6.30
C ASP A 7 27.37 -59.24 -5.39
N ASP A 8 26.96 -59.47 -4.14
CA ASP A 8 27.47 -59.00 -2.83
C ASP A 8 28.61 -57.95 -2.76
N ALA A 9 28.84 -57.14 -1.71
CA ALA A 9 28.16 -56.75 -0.48
C ALA A 9 29.06 -55.70 0.22
N ALA A 10 28.47 -54.85 1.08
CA ALA A 10 29.01 -54.23 2.32
C ALA A 10 28.44 -52.80 2.48
N ALA A 11 27.34 -52.60 3.22
CA ALA A 11 27.23 -52.56 4.69
C ALA A 11 27.77 -51.26 5.32
N GLY A 12 26.85 -50.49 5.88
CA GLY A 12 27.12 -49.29 6.67
C GLY A 12 25.82 -48.59 7.08
N GLY A 13 24.93 -49.34 7.75
CA GLY A 13 23.69 -48.81 8.29
C GLY A 13 23.89 -47.88 9.49
N ALA A 14 23.04 -46.88 9.58
CA ALA A 14 22.60 -46.31 10.84
C ALA A 14 21.10 -46.01 10.70
N GLU A 15 20.29 -47.01 11.03
CA GLU A 15 18.90 -46.81 11.44
C GLU A 15 18.87 -46.00 12.75
N GLY A 16 17.85 -45.16 12.90
CA GLY A 16 17.51 -44.61 14.21
C GLY A 16 16.77 -43.29 14.12
N GLY A 17 15.44 -43.33 13.98
CA GLY A 17 14.62 -42.15 14.26
C GLY A 17 13.24 -42.14 13.65
N ALA A 18 12.38 -43.09 14.05
CA ALA A 18 10.93 -42.88 13.98
C ALA A 18 10.59 -41.60 14.77
N GLY A 19 10.08 -40.58 14.09
CA GLY A 19 9.81 -39.27 14.70
C GLY A 19 8.64 -38.57 14.03
N ALA A 20 7.44 -38.78 14.59
CA ALA A 20 6.23 -37.96 14.46
C ALA A 20 5.75 -37.67 13.03
N GLY A 21 4.74 -38.43 12.59
CA GLY A 21 3.75 -37.98 11.61
C GLY A 21 2.98 -36.78 12.16
N GLY A 22 3.61 -35.61 12.15
CA GLY A 22 2.93 -34.35 12.39
C GLY A 22 1.99 -34.09 11.24
N ALA A 23 0.69 -34.20 11.48
CA ALA A 23 -0.33 -33.72 10.55
C ALA A 23 0.04 -32.26 10.19
N ARG A 24 0.57 -32.04 8.99
CA ARG A 24 0.81 -30.70 8.47
C ARG A 24 -0.56 -30.06 8.29
N VAL A 25 -0.99 -29.28 9.29
CA VAL A 25 -2.18 -28.45 9.21
C VAL A 25 -1.94 -27.46 8.06
N ARG A 26 -2.56 -27.73 6.92
CA ARG A 26 -2.51 -26.84 5.76
C ARG A 26 -3.49 -25.71 6.02
N CYS A 27 -3.02 -24.64 6.66
CA CYS A 27 -3.82 -23.42 6.86
C CYS A 27 -3.95 -22.70 5.51
N THR A 28 -5.14 -22.75 4.91
CA THR A 28 -5.49 -21.91 3.76
C THR A 28 -5.91 -20.54 4.26
N LEU A 29 -5.29 -19.47 3.76
CA LEU A 29 -5.67 -18.10 4.08
C LEU A 29 -6.85 -17.67 3.20
N GLY A 30 -7.96 -17.26 3.83
CA GLY A 30 -9.10 -16.69 3.15
C GLY A 30 -8.87 -15.21 2.82
N LEU A 31 -9.08 -14.82 1.56
CA LEU A 31 -9.03 -13.43 1.15
C LEU A 31 -10.35 -12.70 1.45
N PRO A 32 -10.34 -11.36 1.63
CA PRO A 32 -11.55 -10.58 1.88
C PRO A 32 -12.62 -10.85 0.81
N ALA A 33 -13.88 -11.04 1.22
CA ALA A 33 -14.98 -11.45 0.33
C ALA A 33 -15.26 -10.45 -0.82
N GLY A 34 -14.97 -9.17 -0.63
CA GLY A 34 -15.15 -8.12 -1.64
C GLY A 34 -13.89 -7.79 -2.46
N LEU A 35 -12.83 -8.61 -2.35
CA LEU A 35 -11.57 -8.37 -3.05
C LEU A 35 -11.63 -8.93 -4.48
N GLU A 36 -11.38 -8.06 -5.47
CA GLU A 36 -11.07 -8.47 -6.84
C GLU A 36 -9.57 -8.34 -7.10
N GLU A 37 -8.96 -9.42 -7.58
CA GLU A 37 -7.53 -9.47 -7.87
C GLU A 37 -7.26 -9.36 -9.37
N HIS A 38 -6.27 -8.54 -9.71
CA HIS A 38 -5.80 -8.32 -11.07
C HIS A 38 -4.30 -8.56 -11.13
N SER A 39 -3.87 -9.45 -12.02
CA SER A 39 -2.45 -9.57 -12.37
C SER A 39 -2.22 -8.92 -13.73
N VAL A 40 -1.27 -7.99 -13.76
CA VAL A 40 -0.89 -7.24 -14.94
C VAL A 40 0.52 -7.66 -15.32
N ILE A 41 0.64 -8.34 -16.47
CA ILE A 41 1.94 -8.83 -16.93
C ILE A 41 2.68 -7.69 -17.63
N VAL A 42 3.80 -7.28 -17.05
CA VAL A 42 4.74 -6.33 -17.65
C VAL A 42 5.67 -7.12 -18.57
N ARG A 43 5.66 -6.81 -19.87
CA ARG A 43 6.46 -7.54 -20.87
C ARG A 43 7.94 -7.17 -20.78
N HIS A 44 8.22 -5.89 -20.59
CA HIS A 44 9.56 -5.34 -20.48
C HIS A 44 9.62 -4.38 -19.30
N GLU A 45 10.72 -4.41 -18.56
CA GLU A 45 10.93 -3.53 -17.39
C GLU A 45 10.76 -2.05 -17.74
N ALA A 46 11.18 -1.64 -18.94
CA ALA A 46 11.02 -0.27 -19.44
C ALA A 46 9.55 0.18 -19.43
N GLN A 47 8.60 -0.73 -19.68
CA GLN A 47 7.17 -0.40 -19.72
C GLN A 47 6.54 -0.24 -18.34
N ARG A 48 7.24 -0.60 -17.25
CA ARG A 48 6.61 -0.70 -15.92
C ARG A 48 5.98 0.60 -15.45
N HIS A 49 6.61 1.75 -15.71
CA HIS A 49 6.09 3.07 -15.35
C HIS A 49 4.84 3.44 -16.18
N ALA A 50 4.85 3.15 -17.48
CA ALA A 50 3.68 3.37 -18.35
C ALA A 50 2.50 2.47 -17.96
N VAL A 51 2.78 1.20 -17.63
CA VAL A 51 1.77 0.27 -17.11
C VAL A 51 1.18 0.77 -15.80
N LEU A 52 2.01 1.24 -14.86
CA LEU A 52 1.54 1.85 -13.61
C LEU A 52 0.60 3.03 -13.90
N LEU A 53 1.01 3.93 -14.79
CA LEU A 53 0.21 5.10 -15.15
C LEU A 53 -1.14 4.70 -15.76
N ARG A 54 -1.15 3.72 -16.67
CA ARG A 54 -2.38 3.20 -17.27
C ARG A 54 -3.31 2.58 -16.23
N VAL A 55 -2.77 1.76 -15.33
CA VAL A 55 -3.53 1.12 -14.24
C VAL A 55 -4.14 2.18 -13.31
N LEU A 56 -3.36 3.19 -12.92
CA LEU A 56 -3.87 4.26 -12.05
C LEU A 56 -4.95 5.09 -12.74
N ARG A 57 -4.77 5.43 -14.03
CA ARG A 57 -5.81 6.11 -14.81
C ARG A 57 -7.08 5.28 -14.92
N HIS A 58 -6.95 3.98 -15.19
CA HIS A 58 -8.08 3.05 -15.20
C HIS A 58 -8.82 3.04 -13.85
N ILE A 59 -8.10 2.87 -12.74
CA ILE A 59 -8.69 2.86 -11.39
C ILE A 59 -9.42 4.16 -11.08
N LEU A 60 -8.79 5.31 -11.37
CA LEU A 60 -9.32 6.61 -10.98
C LEU A 60 -10.49 7.05 -11.88
N GLN A 61 -10.46 6.72 -13.18
CA GLN A 61 -11.40 7.25 -14.19
C GLN A 61 -12.49 6.26 -14.59
N GLU A 62 -12.17 4.98 -14.74
CA GLU A 62 -13.03 3.99 -15.41
C GLU A 62 -13.66 2.99 -14.44
N LEU A 63 -12.99 2.72 -13.31
CA LEU A 63 -13.39 1.66 -12.39
C LEU A 63 -14.61 2.09 -11.58
N GLN A 64 -15.77 1.53 -11.94
CA GLN A 64 -17.03 1.74 -11.24
C GLN A 64 -16.99 1.01 -9.89
N MET A 65 -16.79 1.76 -8.82
CA MET A 65 -16.93 1.22 -7.46
C MET A 65 -18.43 1.20 -7.12
N PRO A 66 -19.04 0.04 -6.90
CA PRO A 66 -20.43 0.00 -6.45
C PRO A 66 -20.55 0.70 -5.10
N GLU A 67 -21.64 1.43 -4.94
CA GLU A 67 -21.93 2.17 -3.72
C GLU A 67 -21.83 1.22 -2.52
N PRO A 68 -21.14 1.59 -1.42
CA PRO A 68 -21.17 0.76 -0.23
C PRO A 68 -22.63 0.55 0.14
N ALA A 69 -23.07 -0.71 0.15
CA ALA A 69 -24.37 -1.04 0.70
C ALA A 69 -24.44 -0.37 2.07
N GLN A 70 -25.41 0.53 2.26
CA GLN A 70 -25.63 1.17 3.55
C GLN A 70 -25.61 0.04 4.59
N PRO A 71 -24.90 0.20 5.72
CA PRO A 71 -24.99 -0.79 6.77
C PRO A 71 -26.48 -0.98 7.01
N ARG A 72 -27.00 -2.18 6.72
CA ARG A 72 -28.37 -2.54 7.07
C ARG A 72 -28.43 -2.27 8.56
N THR A 73 -29.01 -1.15 8.94
CA THR A 73 -29.44 -0.94 10.31
C THR A 73 -30.34 -2.15 10.53
N ALA A 74 -29.88 -3.09 11.36
CA ALA A 74 -30.80 -4.07 11.87
C ALA A 74 -32.00 -3.27 12.36
N PRO A 75 -33.25 -3.61 11.97
CA PRO A 75 -34.38 -3.04 12.65
C PRO A 75 -34.09 -3.19 14.15
N PRO A 76 -34.34 -2.16 14.99
CA PRO A 76 -34.22 -2.31 16.42
C PRO A 76 -34.90 -3.64 16.76
N ALA A 77 -34.17 -4.54 17.42
CA ALA A 77 -34.73 -5.81 17.85
C ALA A 77 -36.11 -5.51 18.40
N GLU A 78 -37.15 -6.08 17.80
CA GLU A 78 -38.51 -6.01 18.30
C GLU A 78 -38.41 -6.45 19.76
N LEU A 79 -38.46 -5.44 20.63
CA LEU A 79 -38.54 -5.62 22.05
C LEU A 79 -39.86 -6.36 22.20
N LEU A 80 -39.77 -7.61 22.66
CA LEU A 80 -40.93 -8.41 23.04
C LEU A 80 -41.89 -7.51 23.81
N GLU A 81 -43.09 -7.35 23.25
CA GLU A 81 -44.20 -6.72 23.93
C GLU A 81 -44.41 -7.42 25.27
N LEU A 82 -44.30 -6.64 26.33
CA LEU A 82 -44.81 -6.97 27.64
C LEU A 82 -45.71 -5.80 28.03
N ASP A 83 -47.02 -6.06 27.98
CA ASP A 83 -48.03 -5.21 28.56
C ASP A 83 -47.87 -5.15 30.09
N ASP A 84 -47.94 -3.95 30.64
CA ASP A 84 -49.03 -3.49 31.53
C ASP A 84 -48.57 -2.29 32.38
N ASP A 85 -49.41 -1.25 32.34
CA ASP A 85 -49.67 -0.24 33.36
C ASP A 85 -48.49 0.27 34.23
N ASP A 86 -47.91 1.40 33.82
CA ASP A 86 -47.77 2.52 34.75
C ASP A 86 -47.55 3.89 34.06
N ALA A 87 -48.55 4.73 34.23
CA ALA A 87 -48.43 6.11 34.69
C ALA A 87 -47.57 7.14 33.89
N VAL A 88 -48.30 7.97 33.13
CA VAL A 88 -48.44 9.43 33.39
C VAL A 88 -47.20 10.13 33.97
N ALA A 89 -46.34 10.71 33.12
CA ALA A 89 -45.63 11.99 33.36
C ALA A 89 -44.58 12.33 32.26
N ALA A 90 -45.00 12.61 31.02
CA ALA A 90 -44.11 13.31 30.07
C ALA A 90 -44.84 14.07 28.94
N ALA A 91 -46.15 14.28 29.05
CA ALA A 91 -46.97 14.83 27.97
C ALA A 91 -46.93 16.37 27.81
N GLN A 92 -46.05 17.10 28.50
CA GLN A 92 -46.05 18.57 28.43
C GLN A 92 -44.64 19.14 28.47
N ARG A 93 -44.03 19.29 27.29
CA ARG A 93 -43.09 20.36 26.90
C ARG A 93 -42.51 20.05 25.53
N LYS A 94 -43.16 20.55 24.47
CA LYS A 94 -42.53 20.93 23.19
C LYS A 94 -43.57 21.53 22.26
N GLN A 95 -43.98 22.76 22.58
CA GLN A 95 -44.47 23.71 21.59
C GLN A 95 -43.80 25.04 21.88
N GLN A 96 -42.73 25.32 21.14
CA GLN A 96 -42.37 26.63 20.61
C GLN A 96 -41.20 26.42 19.64
N ALA A 97 -41.47 26.77 18.38
CA ALA A 97 -40.54 26.91 17.27
C ALA A 97 -39.45 27.95 17.63
N GLU A 98 -38.26 27.98 17.05
CA GLU A 98 -38.03 28.38 15.66
C GLU A 98 -36.60 28.05 15.17
N ASP A 99 -36.57 27.74 13.87
CA ASP A 99 -35.59 28.17 12.87
C ASP A 99 -34.10 27.84 13.06
N VAL A 100 -33.73 26.63 12.63
CA VAL A 100 -32.47 26.43 11.92
C VAL A 100 -32.84 25.70 10.63
N PRO A 101 -32.51 26.21 9.43
CA PRO A 101 -32.70 25.44 8.22
C PRO A 101 -31.73 24.27 8.28
N ALA A 102 -32.24 23.11 8.72
CA ALA A 102 -31.61 21.82 8.48
C ALA A 102 -31.69 21.56 6.98
N LYS A 103 -30.79 22.22 6.24
CA LYS A 103 -30.41 21.83 4.90
C LYS A 103 -30.03 20.35 5.04
N PRO A 104 -30.72 19.38 4.41
CA PRO A 104 -30.11 18.09 4.27
C PRO A 104 -28.90 18.38 3.39
N ALA A 105 -27.72 18.45 4.00
CA ALA A 105 -26.50 18.25 3.27
C ALA A 105 -26.69 16.89 2.63
N THR A 106 -27.09 16.92 1.36
CA THR A 106 -26.87 15.85 0.41
C THR A 106 -25.38 15.61 0.49
N HIS A 107 -24.97 14.75 1.42
CA HIS A 107 -23.71 14.06 1.35
C HIS A 107 -23.81 13.27 0.06
N ARG A 108 -23.49 13.92 -1.08
CA ARG A 108 -22.89 13.22 -2.21
C ARG A 108 -21.82 12.38 -1.54
N SER A 109 -22.08 11.09 -1.45
CA SER A 109 -21.20 10.08 -0.90
C SER A 109 -19.89 10.22 -1.67
N ALA A 110 -18.96 11.01 -1.12
CA ALA A 110 -17.68 11.26 -1.76
C ALA A 110 -17.03 9.89 -1.88
N GLN A 111 -16.99 9.36 -3.10
CA GLN A 111 -16.39 8.08 -3.41
C GLN A 111 -14.92 8.20 -3.08
N TYR A 112 -14.50 7.66 -1.94
CA TYR A 112 -13.11 7.65 -1.54
C TYR A 112 -12.32 6.80 -2.54
N LYS A 113 -11.65 7.42 -3.52
CA LYS A 113 -10.73 6.76 -4.44
C LYS A 113 -9.28 6.98 -3.99
N THR A 114 -8.96 6.51 -2.79
CA THR A 114 -7.55 6.39 -2.40
C THR A 114 -6.99 5.12 -3.01
N VAL A 115 -5.88 5.25 -3.74
CA VAL A 115 -5.12 4.13 -4.31
C VAL A 115 -3.79 4.04 -3.58
N LEU A 116 -3.48 2.86 -3.05
CA LEU A 116 -2.22 2.62 -2.35
C LEU A 116 -1.26 1.86 -3.26
N VAL A 117 -0.12 2.46 -3.58
CA VAL A 117 0.94 1.85 -4.39
C VAL A 117 2.06 1.35 -3.49
N PHE A 118 2.39 0.07 -3.56
CA PHE A 118 3.51 -0.53 -2.83
C PHE A 118 4.75 -0.62 -3.71
N ALA A 119 5.85 -0.03 -3.24
CA ALA A 119 7.18 -0.10 -3.82
C ALA A 119 8.14 -0.89 -2.92
N ALA A 120 9.20 -1.45 -3.50
CA ALA A 120 10.19 -2.29 -2.82
C ALA A 120 11.15 -1.50 -1.93
N SER A 121 11.42 -0.22 -2.24
CA SER A 121 12.32 0.63 -1.46
C SER A 121 11.76 2.04 -1.24
N THR A 122 12.32 2.75 -0.26
CA THR A 122 12.00 4.15 0.05
C THR A 122 12.34 5.06 -1.12
N ASP A 123 13.51 4.85 -1.74
CA ASP A 123 13.99 5.68 -2.84
C ASP A 123 13.11 5.51 -4.07
N GLN A 124 12.70 4.28 -4.38
CA GLN A 124 11.77 4.00 -5.46
C GLN A 124 10.39 4.61 -5.18
N ALA A 125 9.87 4.46 -3.96
CA ALA A 125 8.60 5.08 -3.57
C ALA A 125 8.63 6.61 -3.74
N ARG A 126 9.75 7.25 -3.38
CA ARG A 126 9.97 8.69 -3.57
C ARG A 126 10.06 9.07 -5.05
N VAL A 127 10.82 8.34 -5.87
CA VAL A 127 10.87 8.59 -7.32
C VAL A 127 9.48 8.43 -7.93
N LEU A 128 8.74 7.40 -7.55
CA LEU A 128 7.39 7.14 -8.04
C LEU A 128 6.39 8.23 -7.63
N SER A 129 6.42 8.73 -6.39
CA SER A 129 5.50 9.79 -5.96
C SER A 129 5.72 11.08 -6.77
N HIS A 130 6.98 11.44 -7.03
CA HIS A 130 7.32 12.56 -7.90
C HIS A 130 6.95 12.30 -9.36
N PHE A 131 7.23 11.11 -9.89
CA PHE A 131 6.86 10.69 -11.24
C PHE A 131 5.35 10.85 -11.48
N LEU A 132 4.54 10.30 -10.58
CA LEU A 132 3.08 10.37 -10.67
C LEU A 132 2.56 11.81 -10.52
N SER A 133 3.23 12.63 -9.72
CA SER A 133 2.91 14.05 -9.60
C SER A 133 3.15 14.81 -10.90
N HIS A 134 4.25 14.53 -11.61
CA HIS A 134 4.51 15.11 -12.93
C HIS A 134 3.53 14.60 -13.99
N ALA A 135 3.02 13.37 -13.85
CA ALA A 135 1.97 12.80 -14.70
C ALA A 135 0.56 13.32 -14.38
N GLY A 136 0.44 14.34 -13.52
CA GLY A 136 -0.81 15.02 -13.18
C GLY A 136 -1.66 14.32 -12.11
N LEU A 137 -1.15 13.29 -11.45
CA LEU A 137 -1.84 12.60 -10.36
C LEU A 137 -1.48 13.20 -9.01
N ARG A 138 -2.43 13.23 -8.07
CA ARG A 138 -2.17 13.66 -6.70
C ARG A 138 -1.50 12.53 -5.92
N ALA A 139 -0.18 12.41 -6.09
CA ALA A 139 0.63 11.38 -5.47
C ALA A 139 1.37 11.90 -4.23
N LEU A 140 1.33 11.12 -3.15
CA LEU A 140 1.95 11.45 -1.87
C LEU A 140 2.84 10.29 -1.42
N GLU A 141 4.05 10.62 -0.98
CA GLU A 141 4.97 9.65 -0.41
C GLU A 141 4.57 9.31 1.03
N PHE A 142 4.55 8.02 1.36
CA PHE A 142 4.35 7.53 2.71
C PHE A 142 5.42 6.49 3.07
N THR A 143 6.63 7.00 3.30
CA THR A 143 7.79 6.17 3.68
C THR A 143 8.56 6.75 4.86
N THR A 144 9.57 6.02 5.33
CA THR A 144 10.41 6.43 6.47
C THR A 144 11.30 7.61 6.11
N ALA A 145 11.53 7.83 4.82
CA ALA A 145 12.26 9.00 4.32
C ALA A 145 11.37 10.26 4.26
N ALA A 146 10.04 10.10 4.24
CA ALA A 146 9.11 11.23 4.31
C ALA A 146 9.07 11.79 5.74
N THR A 147 8.99 13.11 5.85
CA THR A 147 8.82 13.83 7.12
C THR A 147 7.47 13.50 7.76
N GLU A 148 7.35 13.73 9.07
CA GLU A 148 6.08 13.52 9.77
C GLU A 148 4.94 14.37 9.19
N ALA A 149 5.24 15.60 8.77
CA ALA A 149 4.28 16.49 8.14
C ALA A 149 3.77 15.93 6.79
N GLU A 150 4.67 15.42 5.94
CA GLU A 150 4.31 14.78 4.67
C GLU A 150 3.48 13.51 4.90
N ARG A 151 3.86 12.68 5.86
CA ARG A 151 3.08 11.48 6.23
C ARG A 151 1.68 11.85 6.73
N ARG A 152 1.57 12.88 7.58
CA ARG A 152 0.28 13.40 8.06
C ARG A 152 -0.55 13.95 6.91
N GLN A 153 0.06 14.65 5.95
CA GLN A 153 -0.61 15.13 4.75
C GLN A 153 -1.16 13.97 3.91
N ALA A 154 -0.40 12.88 3.74
CA ALA A 154 -0.86 11.69 3.02
C ALA A 154 -2.10 11.07 3.68
N VAL A 155 -2.09 10.95 5.00
CA VAL A 155 -3.25 10.46 5.77
C VAL A 155 -4.43 11.42 5.60
N MET A 156 -4.23 12.72 5.83
CA MET A 156 -5.31 13.72 5.71
C MET A 156 -5.91 13.76 4.29
N ALA A 157 -5.09 13.59 3.26
CA ALA A 157 -5.57 13.51 1.88
C ALA A 157 -6.51 12.31 1.69
N ALA A 158 -6.16 11.14 2.23
CA ALA A 158 -7.03 9.96 2.20
C ALA A 158 -8.36 10.19 2.95
N TYR A 159 -8.34 10.88 4.11
CA TYR A 159 -9.55 11.25 4.85
C TYR A 159 -10.40 12.30 4.14
N SER A 160 -9.80 13.17 3.32
CA SER A 160 -10.52 14.26 2.64
C SER A 160 -11.48 13.78 1.54
N GLY A 161 -11.47 12.50 1.20
CA GLY A 161 -12.32 11.93 0.14
C GLY A 161 -11.93 12.34 -1.27
N LYS A 162 -10.80 13.02 -1.44
CA LYS A 162 -10.30 13.42 -2.75
C LYS A 162 -9.37 12.33 -3.29
N ASP A 163 -9.57 11.94 -4.55
CA ASP A 163 -8.75 10.98 -5.32
C ASP A 163 -7.23 11.15 -5.13
N SER A 164 -6.60 10.25 -4.38
CA SER A 164 -5.19 10.38 -4.05
C SER A 164 -4.47 9.07 -4.26
N VAL A 165 -3.22 9.16 -4.70
CA VAL A 165 -2.32 8.02 -4.80
C VAL A 165 -1.32 8.13 -3.67
N VAL A 166 -1.28 7.12 -2.80
CA VAL A 166 -0.29 7.06 -1.72
C VAL A 166 0.74 6.02 -2.11
N VAL A 167 2.01 6.42 -2.23
CA VAL A 167 3.11 5.51 -2.56
C VAL A 167 3.87 5.17 -1.30
N ALA A 168 3.95 3.89 -0.96
CA ALA A 168 4.45 3.42 0.33
C ALA A 168 5.33 2.18 0.22
N THR A 169 6.01 1.86 1.32
CA THR A 169 6.75 0.60 1.53
C THR A 169 6.10 -0.22 2.65
N ASP A 170 6.40 -1.52 2.72
CA ASP A 170 5.83 -2.40 3.75
C ASP A 170 6.18 -1.97 5.19
N ALA A 171 7.31 -1.28 5.40
CA ALA A 171 7.82 -0.95 6.74
C ALA A 171 6.86 -0.04 7.52
N LEU A 172 6.26 0.96 6.87
CA LEU A 172 5.38 1.93 7.53
C LEU A 172 3.89 1.62 7.40
N MET A 173 3.48 0.77 6.46
CA MET A 173 2.06 0.46 6.29
C MET A 173 1.54 -0.59 7.29
N ARG A 174 2.42 -1.20 8.08
CA ARG A 174 2.02 -2.10 9.18
C ARG A 174 1.44 -1.27 10.33
N GLY A 175 0.22 -1.61 10.75
CA GLY A 175 -0.47 -0.94 11.86
C GLY A 175 -1.09 0.41 11.51
N ILE A 176 -0.89 0.93 10.29
CA ILE A 176 -1.52 2.16 9.84
C ILE A 176 -2.81 1.83 9.07
N ASP A 177 -3.90 2.49 9.46
CA ASP A 177 -5.20 2.40 8.81
C ASP A 177 -5.41 3.65 7.96
N LEU A 178 -5.23 3.50 6.64
CA LEU A 178 -5.70 4.50 5.69
C LEU A 178 -7.17 4.19 5.39
N PRO A 179 -8.12 5.06 5.75
CA PRO A 179 -9.52 4.85 5.42
C PRO A 179 -9.72 4.97 3.91
N GLY A 180 -10.73 4.26 3.40
CA GLY A 180 -11.17 4.45 2.01
C GLY A 180 -10.17 4.01 0.93
N VAL A 181 -9.26 3.08 1.23
CA VAL A 181 -8.39 2.47 0.21
C VAL A 181 -9.26 1.59 -0.71
N SER A 182 -9.60 2.15 -1.86
CA SER A 182 -10.40 1.50 -2.92
C SER A 182 -9.61 0.46 -3.71
N ALA A 183 -8.32 0.71 -3.90
CA ALA A 183 -7.44 -0.18 -4.63
C ALA A 183 -6.02 -0.20 -4.07
N VAL A 184 -5.36 -1.33 -4.20
CA VAL A 184 -3.95 -1.54 -3.91
C VAL A 184 -3.23 -1.90 -5.20
N VAL A 185 -2.14 -1.21 -5.52
CA VAL A 185 -1.26 -1.54 -6.64
C VAL A 185 0.09 -1.98 -6.09
N MET A 186 0.51 -3.20 -6.35
CA MET A 186 1.84 -3.69 -6.05
C MET A 186 2.71 -3.40 -7.28
N TYR A 187 3.45 -2.29 -7.22
CA TYR A 187 4.35 -1.89 -8.29
C TYR A 187 5.48 -2.90 -8.45
N ASP A 188 6.07 -3.30 -7.32
CA ASP A 188 6.95 -4.46 -7.23
C ASP A 188 6.19 -5.62 -6.61
N ALA A 189 6.37 -6.80 -7.18
CA ALA A 189 5.71 -7.99 -6.67
C ALA A 189 6.12 -8.28 -5.21
N PRO A 190 5.18 -8.75 -4.38
CA PRO A 190 5.52 -9.21 -3.04
C PRO A 190 6.46 -10.42 -3.11
N ARG A 191 7.49 -10.43 -2.27
CA ARG A 191 8.50 -11.50 -2.24
C ARG A 191 8.06 -12.69 -1.38
N THR A 192 7.07 -12.49 -0.52
CA THR A 192 6.54 -13.54 0.36
C THR A 192 5.01 -13.50 0.41
N LEU A 193 4.40 -14.64 0.71
CA LEU A 193 2.95 -14.76 0.92
C LEU A 193 2.47 -13.78 2.01
N GLN A 194 3.22 -13.62 3.10
CA GLN A 194 2.86 -12.72 4.19
C GLN A 194 2.83 -11.25 3.73
N GLN A 195 3.80 -10.82 2.92
CA GLN A 195 3.81 -9.47 2.33
C GLN A 195 2.57 -9.29 1.45
N TYR A 196 2.31 -10.24 0.55
CA TYR A 196 1.13 -10.20 -0.32
C TYR A 196 -0.16 -10.02 0.49
N VAL A 197 -0.42 -10.88 1.48
CA VAL A 197 -1.62 -10.82 2.32
C VAL A 197 -1.73 -9.50 3.09
N HIS A 198 -0.62 -9.00 3.64
CA HIS A 198 -0.63 -7.71 4.36
C HIS A 198 -0.93 -6.51 3.44
N ARG A 199 -0.44 -6.54 2.19
CA ARG A 199 -0.64 -5.49 1.19
C ARG A 199 -2.09 -5.47 0.70
N ILE A 200 -2.64 -6.60 0.27
CA ILE A 200 -4.05 -6.66 -0.17
C ILE A 200 -5.03 -6.40 0.98
N GLY A 201 -4.65 -6.75 2.21
CA GLY A 201 -5.43 -6.46 3.42
C GLY A 201 -5.56 -4.97 3.74
N ARG A 202 -5.00 -4.06 2.93
CA ARG A 202 -5.25 -2.62 3.01
C ARG A 202 -6.56 -2.19 2.34
N THR A 203 -7.09 -2.98 1.40
CA THR A 203 -8.38 -2.73 0.74
C THR A 203 -9.44 -3.75 1.15
N ALA A 204 -10.64 -3.67 0.55
CA ALA A 204 -11.78 -4.57 0.80
C ALA A 204 -12.15 -4.72 2.30
N ARG A 205 -12.00 -3.64 3.06
CA ARG A 205 -12.27 -3.58 4.50
C ARG A 205 -13.74 -3.26 4.80
N ALA A 206 -14.22 -3.73 5.94
CA ALA A 206 -15.57 -3.46 6.45
C ALA A 206 -16.68 -3.79 5.44
N GLY A 207 -16.55 -4.94 4.74
CA GLY A 207 -17.54 -5.41 3.77
C GLY A 207 -17.59 -4.65 2.45
N ARG A 208 -16.74 -3.64 2.24
CA ARG A 208 -16.65 -2.90 0.98
C ARG A 208 -15.90 -3.70 -0.08
N GLN A 209 -16.19 -3.41 -1.34
CA GLN A 209 -15.39 -3.90 -2.46
C GLN A 209 -14.01 -3.22 -2.47
N GLY A 210 -13.03 -3.93 -2.98
CA GLY A 210 -11.67 -3.44 -3.13
C GLY A 210 -10.95 -4.18 -4.24
N HIS A 211 -10.02 -3.48 -4.90
CA HIS A 211 -9.26 -4.05 -6.01
C HIS A 211 -7.78 -4.20 -5.63
N SER A 212 -7.14 -5.26 -6.10
CA SER A 212 -5.69 -5.38 -6.03
C SER A 212 -5.10 -5.60 -7.40
N PHE A 213 -4.06 -4.85 -7.75
CA PHE A 213 -3.33 -4.96 -9.00
C PHE A 213 -1.88 -5.36 -8.68
N ALA A 214 -1.41 -6.46 -9.25
CA ALA A 214 -0.01 -6.85 -9.17
C ALA A 214 0.66 -6.63 -10.52
N LEU A 215 1.66 -5.75 -10.58
CA LEU A 215 2.51 -5.65 -11.77
C LEU A 215 3.55 -6.75 -11.68
N LEU A 216 3.54 -7.67 -12.64
CA LEU A 216 4.38 -8.87 -12.63
C LEU A 216 5.22 -8.95 -13.90
N SER A 217 6.53 -8.98 -13.74
CA SER A 217 7.48 -9.31 -14.81
C SER A 217 7.63 -10.82 -14.96
N ARG A 218 7.78 -11.26 -16.21
CA ARG A 218 8.15 -12.65 -16.53
C ARG A 218 9.64 -12.91 -16.39
N GLU A 219 10.45 -11.86 -16.31
CA GLU A 219 11.90 -11.96 -16.21
C GLU A 219 12.33 -12.06 -14.75
N GLY A 220 13.23 -13.00 -14.45
CA GLY A 220 13.74 -13.27 -13.10
C GLY A 220 15.26 -13.20 -13.02
N ALA A 221 15.79 -13.18 -11.79
CA ALA A 221 17.23 -13.06 -11.51
C ALA A 221 18.07 -14.24 -12.06
N SER A 222 17.47 -15.40 -12.30
CA SER A 222 18.11 -16.57 -12.90
C SER A 222 18.16 -16.53 -14.44
N GLY A 223 17.51 -15.55 -15.08
CA GLY A 223 17.44 -15.44 -16.54
C GLY A 223 16.44 -16.36 -17.24
N THR A 224 15.64 -17.15 -16.50
CA THR A 224 14.56 -17.95 -17.10
C THR A 224 13.23 -17.18 -17.12
N ARG A 225 12.35 -17.50 -18.07
CA ARG A 225 10.97 -16.95 -18.17
C ARG A 225 10.03 -17.46 -17.06
N GLU A 226 10.48 -18.44 -16.27
CA GLU A 226 9.71 -19.12 -15.23
C GLU A 226 10.17 -18.79 -13.82
N ASP A 227 11.20 -17.95 -13.63
CA ASP A 227 11.74 -17.59 -12.32
C ASP A 227 11.48 -16.11 -11.95
N GLY A 228 10.63 -15.43 -12.71
CA GLY A 228 10.25 -14.04 -12.49
C GLY A 228 9.20 -13.84 -11.39
N GLU A 229 8.73 -12.60 -11.25
CA GLU A 229 7.68 -12.21 -10.31
C GLU A 229 6.39 -13.01 -10.48
N VAL A 230 6.07 -13.41 -11.71
CA VAL A 230 4.92 -14.27 -12.02
C VAL A 230 5.00 -15.61 -11.30
N ALA A 231 6.19 -16.20 -11.20
CA ALA A 231 6.39 -17.51 -10.58
C ALA A 231 6.30 -17.42 -9.07
N VAL A 232 6.92 -16.38 -8.48
CA VAL A 232 6.76 -16.06 -7.07
C VAL A 232 5.29 -15.88 -6.72
N PHE A 233 4.55 -15.12 -7.53
CA PHE A 233 3.13 -14.88 -7.29
C PHE A 233 2.29 -16.15 -7.41
N LYS A 234 2.56 -17.00 -8.40
CA LYS A 234 1.91 -18.32 -8.57
C LYS A 234 2.25 -19.29 -7.44
N SER A 235 3.42 -19.17 -6.82
CA SER A 235 3.79 -20.02 -5.68
C SER A 235 2.87 -19.84 -4.46
N PHE A 236 2.11 -18.75 -4.41
CA PHE A 236 1.15 -18.46 -3.35
C PHE A 236 -0.18 -19.21 -3.50
N ASP A 237 -0.52 -19.65 -4.72
CA ASP A 237 -1.79 -20.28 -5.07
C ASP A 237 -2.19 -21.44 -4.15
N PRO A 238 -1.29 -22.37 -3.77
CA PRO A 238 -1.64 -23.48 -2.89
C PRO A 238 -2.08 -23.07 -1.48
N PHE A 239 -1.78 -21.83 -1.08
CA PHE A 239 -2.03 -21.31 0.27
C PHE A 239 -3.21 -20.33 0.33
N LEU A 240 -3.74 -19.91 -0.81
CA LEU A 240 -4.74 -18.85 -0.91
C LEU A 240 -6.07 -19.38 -1.45
N LYS A 241 -7.16 -19.05 -0.75
CA LYS A 241 -8.51 -19.21 -1.30
C LYS A 241 -8.94 -17.88 -1.93
N ARG A 242 -8.67 -17.73 -3.22
CA ARG A 242 -9.04 -16.53 -4.00
C ARG A 242 -10.54 -16.47 -4.26
N GLN A 243 -11.11 -15.28 -4.16
CA GLN A 243 -12.54 -15.04 -4.42
C GLN A 243 -12.79 -14.82 -5.92
N ARG A 244 -12.03 -13.89 -6.53
CA ARG A 244 -12.17 -13.54 -7.94
C ARG A 244 -10.84 -13.10 -8.53
N TYR A 245 -10.43 -13.77 -9.60
CA TYR A 245 -9.23 -13.44 -10.36
C TYR A 245 -9.64 -12.90 -11.73
N VAL A 246 -9.26 -11.66 -12.01
CA VAL A 246 -9.58 -10.96 -13.25
C VAL A 246 -8.28 -10.54 -13.91
N THR A 247 -7.95 -11.13 -15.06
CA THR A 247 -6.88 -10.56 -15.88
C THR A 247 -7.36 -9.21 -16.39
N ALA A 248 -6.75 -8.12 -15.91
CA ALA A 248 -7.07 -6.78 -16.42
C ALA A 248 -6.69 -6.76 -17.90
N ASP A 249 -7.68 -6.60 -18.79
CA ASP A 249 -7.48 -6.49 -20.23
C ASP A 249 -6.98 -5.07 -20.56
N LEU A 250 -5.77 -4.77 -20.09
CA LEU A 250 -5.07 -3.54 -20.42
C LEU A 250 -4.59 -3.68 -21.86
N LYS A 251 -5.22 -2.95 -22.78
CA LYS A 251 -4.82 -2.94 -24.18
C LYS A 251 -3.39 -2.44 -24.28
N LEU A 252 -2.46 -3.32 -24.65
CA LEU A 252 -1.03 -3.00 -24.74
C LEU A 252 -0.72 -1.76 -25.59
N ARG A 253 -1.52 -1.49 -26.63
CA ARG A 253 -1.38 -0.28 -27.48
C ARG A 253 -1.44 1.00 -26.66
N GLU A 254 -2.34 1.07 -25.69
CA GLU A 254 -2.49 2.23 -24.81
C GLU A 254 -1.30 2.38 -23.86
N VAL A 255 -0.59 1.29 -23.54
CA VAL A 255 0.65 1.35 -22.75
C VAL A 255 1.78 1.91 -23.61
N ASP A 256 1.91 1.46 -24.86
CA ASP A 256 2.93 1.95 -25.78
C ASP A 256 2.78 3.46 -26.04
N ASP A 257 1.55 3.95 -26.18
CA ASP A 257 1.25 5.38 -26.33
C ASP A 257 1.65 6.21 -25.10
N LEU A 258 1.67 5.59 -23.91
CA LEU A 258 2.04 6.25 -22.65
C LEU A 258 3.53 6.20 -22.34
N MET A 259 4.34 5.47 -23.13
CA MET A 259 5.77 5.33 -22.88
C MET A 259 6.48 6.67 -22.86
N SER A 260 6.26 7.51 -23.88
CA SER A 260 6.90 8.82 -23.98
C SER A 260 6.52 9.74 -22.81
N GLU A 261 5.24 9.74 -22.42
CA GLU A 261 4.77 10.52 -21.26
C GLU A 261 5.42 10.01 -19.97
N ALA A 262 5.48 8.69 -19.81
CA ALA A 262 6.03 8.06 -18.62
C ALA A 262 7.53 8.36 -18.48
N ASP A 263 8.29 8.25 -19.57
CA ASP A 263 9.73 8.53 -19.60
C ASP A 263 10.02 9.99 -19.31
N GLU A 264 9.25 10.92 -19.89
CA GLU A 264 9.39 12.35 -19.63
C GLU A 264 9.10 12.69 -18.15
N CYS A 265 8.01 12.15 -17.60
CA CYS A 265 7.66 12.37 -16.19
C CYS A 265 8.73 11.77 -15.25
N LEU A 266 9.28 10.60 -15.60
CA LEU A 266 10.32 9.94 -14.82
C LEU A 266 11.62 10.73 -14.85
N ALA A 267 12.00 11.27 -16.01
CA ALA A 267 13.17 12.14 -16.15
C ALA A 267 13.03 13.39 -15.27
N LYS A 268 11.90 14.10 -15.36
CA LYS A 268 11.61 15.28 -14.53
C LYS A 268 11.65 14.96 -13.03
N ALA A 269 11.11 13.81 -12.63
CA ALA A 269 11.13 13.36 -11.25
C ALA A 269 12.56 13.15 -10.72
N LYS A 270 13.41 12.45 -11.50
CA LYS A 270 14.81 12.22 -11.15
C LYS A 270 15.60 13.52 -11.06
N GLU A 271 15.49 14.39 -12.08
CA GLU A 271 16.16 15.69 -12.07
C GLU A 271 15.72 16.58 -10.90
N GLY A 272 14.43 16.57 -10.55
CA GLY A 272 13.90 17.31 -9.42
C GLY A 272 14.47 16.82 -8.09
N LEU A 273 14.60 15.50 -7.93
CA LEU A 273 15.18 14.88 -6.74
C LEU A 273 16.68 15.15 -6.61
N GLU A 274 17.44 15.05 -7.71
CA GLU A 274 18.87 15.35 -7.73
C GLU A 274 19.13 16.82 -7.33
N ARG A 275 18.36 17.76 -7.88
CA ARG A 275 18.42 19.18 -7.48
C ARG A 275 18.06 19.38 -6.01
N GLY A 276 17.04 18.68 -5.53
CA GLY A 276 16.64 18.70 -4.11
C GLY A 276 17.75 18.20 -3.18
N TRP A 277 18.39 17.08 -3.53
CA TRP A 277 19.49 16.52 -2.75
C TRP A 277 20.73 17.42 -2.75
N ALA A 278 21.09 17.99 -3.91
CA ALA A 278 22.19 18.93 -4.02
C ALA A 278 21.96 20.18 -3.15
N SER A 279 20.73 20.69 -3.13
CA SER A 279 20.33 21.81 -2.27
C SER A 279 20.40 21.45 -0.78
N ALA A 280 19.85 20.30 -0.38
CA ALA A 280 19.90 19.82 1.00
C ALA A 280 21.34 19.61 1.50
N ALA A 281 22.21 19.02 0.66
CA ALA A 281 23.62 18.84 0.97
C ALA A 281 24.36 20.18 1.13
N ALA A 282 24.03 21.19 0.30
CA ALA A 282 24.59 22.53 0.42
C ALA A 282 24.15 23.22 1.73
N VAL A 283 22.88 23.07 2.12
CA VAL A 283 22.35 23.58 3.39
C VAL A 283 23.03 22.92 4.60
N GLN A 284 23.20 21.60 4.57
CA GLN A 284 23.90 20.84 5.60
C GLN A 284 25.34 21.35 5.79
N LYS A 285 26.07 21.50 4.67
CA LYS A 285 27.45 22.02 4.67
C LYS A 285 27.53 23.45 5.23
N HIS A 286 26.54 24.30 4.93
CA HIS A 286 26.47 25.66 5.47
C HIS A 286 26.20 25.67 6.99
N LEU A 287 25.31 24.79 7.48
CA LEU A 287 25.03 24.62 8.92
C LEU A 287 26.26 24.11 9.68
N GLU A 288 26.98 23.15 9.12
CA GLU A 288 28.23 22.63 9.70
C GLU A 288 29.36 23.67 9.70
N GLY A 289 29.47 24.47 8.63
CA GLY A 289 30.40 25.59 8.55
C GLY A 289 30.13 26.66 9.62
N LYS A 290 28.86 27.00 9.85
CA LYS A 290 28.44 27.91 10.92
C LYS A 290 28.76 27.35 12.31
N LYS A 291 28.53 26.06 12.56
CA LYS A 291 28.88 25.38 13.82
C LYS A 291 30.40 25.40 14.09
N LYS A 292 31.23 25.26 13.05
CA LYS A 292 32.70 25.36 13.17
C LYS A 292 33.15 26.80 13.44
N ALA A 293 32.54 27.80 12.80
CA ALA A 293 32.86 29.20 13.03
C ALA A 293 32.48 29.69 14.44
N THR A 294 31.35 29.24 14.99
CA THR A 294 30.96 29.57 16.37
C THR A 294 31.82 28.85 17.43
N ALA A 295 32.35 27.66 17.13
CA ALA A 295 33.29 26.96 18.02
C ALA A 295 34.68 27.62 18.07
N VAL A 296 35.10 28.32 17.02
CA VAL A 296 36.39 29.05 16.99
C VAL A 296 36.29 30.41 17.71
N GLY A 297 35.09 31.00 17.80
CA GLY A 297 34.87 32.32 18.42
C GLY A 297 34.80 32.35 19.96
N THR A 298 34.67 31.21 20.64
CA THR A 298 34.56 31.14 22.11
C THR A 298 35.87 30.81 22.84
N GLY A 299 36.98 30.67 22.11
CA GLY A 299 38.29 30.30 22.64
C GLY A 299 39.28 31.45 22.79
N LYS A 300 38.94 32.57 23.44
CA LYS A 300 39.93 33.55 23.96
C LYS A 300 39.30 34.61 24.89
N ALA A 301 39.10 34.25 26.15
CA ALA A 301 38.94 35.23 27.24
C ALA A 301 39.35 34.62 28.59
N GLN A 302 40.60 34.17 28.73
CA GLN A 302 41.23 34.01 30.04
C GLN A 302 41.82 35.37 30.46
N SER A 303 41.02 36.18 31.17
CA SER A 303 41.54 37.35 31.85
C SER A 303 42.16 36.95 33.19
N LYS A 304 43.45 37.26 33.32
CA LYS A 304 44.27 37.12 34.53
C LYS A 304 43.61 37.90 35.68
N ARG A 305 43.32 37.23 36.80
CA ARG A 305 43.10 37.91 38.10
C ARG A 305 44.41 37.97 38.87
N PRO A 306 44.83 39.13 39.41
CA PRO A 306 45.99 39.20 40.29
C PRO A 306 45.62 38.71 41.69
N ARG A 307 46.55 38.00 42.33
CA ARG A 307 46.51 37.64 43.75
C ARG A 307 46.90 38.87 44.58
N ALA A 308 46.07 39.25 45.55
CA ALA A 308 46.38 40.26 46.55
C ALA A 308 46.76 39.57 47.89
N PRO A 309 47.50 40.25 48.78
CA PRO A 309 48.45 39.65 49.72
C PRO A 309 47.83 38.88 50.89
#